data_AF-A0A3M1R850-F1
#
_entry.id   AF-A0A3M1R850-F1
#
_cell.length_a   1.000
_cell.length_b   1.000
_cell.length_c   1.000
_cell.angle_alpha   90.00
_cell.angle_beta   90.00
_cell.angle_gamma   90.00
#
_symmetry.space_group_name_H-M   'P 1'
#
loop_
_entity.id
_entity.type
_entity.pdbx_description
1 polymer ?
#
loop_
_entity_poly.entity_id
_entity_poly.type
_entity_poly.pdbx_seq_one_letter_code
_entity_poly.pdbx_strand_id
1 'polypeptide(L)' 'KETGGGGEVADYWLGDIVVCPAVVRRHAQEAGRTPAEEGRWVLVHGLLHLLGYDHERSPEEARAMRERERWLLERIGNR' A
#
# COMPACT_ATOMS: atom_id res chain seq x y z
N LYS A 1 -24.11 11.07 -40.08
CA LYS A 1 -23.07 10.05 -39.77
C LYS A 1 -22.29 10.60 -38.58
N GLU A 2 -22.73 10.23 -37.38
CA GLU A 2 -22.03 10.38 -36.09
C GLU A 2 -20.80 9.44 -36.10
N THR A 3 -19.70 9.59 -35.36
CA THR A 3 -19.26 10.45 -34.23
C THR A 3 -17.73 10.27 -34.06
N GLY A 4 -17.06 11.21 -33.37
CA GLY A 4 -15.62 11.20 -33.12
C GLY A 4 -15.14 10.14 -32.11
N GLY A 5 -13.89 9.70 -32.25
CA GLY A 5 -13.23 8.75 -31.35
C GLY A 5 -12.23 9.48 -30.44
N GLY A 6 -12.71 10.01 -29.32
CA GLY A 6 -11.85 10.37 -28.18
C GLY A 6 -11.39 9.09 -27.50
N GLY A 7 -10.07 8.92 -27.34
CA GLY A 7 -9.55 7.81 -26.55
C GLY A 7 -9.99 7.96 -25.10
N GLU A 8 -10.90 7.10 -24.65
CA GLU A 8 -11.25 7.01 -23.23
C GLU A 8 -9.99 6.68 -22.45
N VAL A 9 -9.56 7.60 -21.60
CA VAL A 9 -8.68 7.26 -20.49
C VAL A 9 -9.56 6.42 -19.57
N ALA A 10 -9.41 5.11 -19.59
CA ALA A 10 -10.08 4.27 -18.60
C ALA A 10 -9.62 4.76 -17.23
N ASP A 11 -10.55 5.24 -16.41
CA ASP A 11 -10.26 5.58 -15.02
C ASP A 11 -9.79 4.30 -14.31
N TYR A 12 -8.48 4.20 -14.07
CA TYR A 12 -7.90 3.05 -13.38
C TYR A 12 -8.24 3.13 -11.89
N TRP A 13 -9.32 2.46 -11.50
CA TRP A 13 -9.71 2.28 -10.10
C TRP A 13 -9.01 1.07 -9.49
N LEU A 14 -8.05 1.31 -8.58
CA LEU A 14 -7.32 0.23 -7.88
C LEU A 14 -8.10 -0.35 -6.69
N GLY A 15 -9.02 0.42 -6.11
CA GLY A 15 -9.72 0.08 -4.87
C GLY A 15 -9.49 1.08 -3.74
N ASP A 16 -10.01 0.75 -2.57
CA ASP A 16 -9.96 1.60 -1.38
C ASP A 16 -8.97 1.07 -0.32
N ILE A 17 -8.34 1.99 0.41
CA ILE A 17 -7.56 1.69 1.61
C ILE A 17 -8.24 2.35 2.80
N VAL A 18 -8.70 1.55 3.75
CA VAL A 18 -9.34 2.05 4.97
C VAL A 18 -8.36 1.94 6.13
N VAL A 19 -8.06 3.07 6.78
CA VAL A 19 -7.12 3.13 7.89
C VAL A 19 -7.84 3.57 9.17
N CYS A 20 -7.68 2.80 10.24
CA CYS A 20 -8.20 3.15 11.57
C CYS A 20 -7.08 3.75 12.44
N PRO A 21 -7.13 5.06 12.78
CA PRO A 21 -6.07 5.71 13.55
C PRO A 21 -5.84 5.12 14.94
N ALA A 22 -6.89 4.59 15.57
CA ALA A 22 -6.76 3.93 16.87
C ALA A 22 -5.95 2.63 16.78
N VAL A 23 -6.18 1.84 15.72
CA VAL A 23 -5.44 0.59 15.46
C VAL A 23 -3.99 0.89 15.09
N VAL A 24 -3.75 1.89 14.22
CA VAL A 24 -2.39 2.33 13.87
C VAL A 24 -1.59 2.73 15.11
N ARG A 25 -2.19 3.49 16.04
CA ARG A 25 -1.51 3.86 17.29
C ARG A 25 -1.17 2.66 18.16
N ARG A 26 -2.08 1.68 18.26
CA ARG A 26 -1.83 0.45 19.01
C ARG A 26 -0.69 -0.37 18.38
N HIS A 27 -0.75 -0.61 17.08
CA HIS A 27 0.29 -1.38 16.38
C HIS A 27 1.64 -0.66 16.41
N ALA A 28 1.66 0.68 16.32
CA ALA A 28 2.88 1.46 16.45
C ALA A 28 3.57 1.21 17.81
N GLN A 29 2.80 1.18 18.90
CA GLN A 29 3.32 0.87 20.24
C GLN A 29 3.88 -0.56 20.31
N GLU A 30 3.15 -1.54 19.79
CA GLU A 30 3.56 -2.95 19.77
C GLU A 30 4.83 -3.18 18.92
N ALA A 31 4.97 -2.44 17.82
CA ALA A 31 6.09 -2.52 16.90
C ALA A 31 7.29 -1.64 17.27
N GLY A 32 7.19 -0.82 18.32
CA GLY A 32 8.23 0.14 18.71
C GLY A 32 8.45 1.26 17.69
N ARG A 33 7.40 1.67 16.99
CA ARG A 33 7.38 2.72 15.95
C ARG A 33 6.57 3.93 16.39
N THR A 34 6.79 5.06 15.75
CA THR A 34 5.87 6.21 15.85
C THR A 34 4.57 5.92 15.09
N PRO A 35 3.44 6.54 15.48
CA PRO A 35 2.19 6.42 14.72
C PRO A 35 2.31 6.85 13.26
N ALA A 36 3.22 7.78 12.96
CA ALA A 36 3.48 8.23 11.59
C ALA A 36 4.20 7.16 10.76
N GLU A 37 5.21 6.50 11.32
CA GLU A 37 5.91 5.39 10.65
C GLU A 37 4.97 4.21 10.41
N GLU A 38 4.18 3.84 11.41
CA GLU A 38 3.21 2.76 11.27
C GLU A 38 2.12 3.13 10.25
N GLY A 39 1.65 4.37 10.26
CA GLY A 39 0.73 4.92 9.26
C GLY A 39 1.26 4.81 7.84
N ARG A 40 2.53 5.17 7.61
CA ARG A 40 3.17 5.02 6.29
C ARG A 40 3.28 3.55 5.90
N TRP A 41 3.65 2.67 6.83
CA TRP A 41 3.74 1.24 6.56
C TRP A 41 2.38 0.65 6.17
N VAL A 42 1.29 0.90 6.91
CA VAL A 42 -0.03 0.36 6.56
C VAL A 42 -0.56 0.89 5.22
N LEU A 43 -0.25 2.14 4.87
CA LEU A 43 -0.61 2.72 3.57
C LEU A 43 0.15 2.05 2.42
N VAL A 44 1.47 1.87 2.56
CA VAL A 44 2.29 1.15 1.58
C VAL A 44 1.86 -0.30 1.47
N HIS A 45 1.59 -0.97 2.60
CA HIS A 45 1.12 -2.34 2.67
C HIS A 45 -0.22 -2.50 1.93
N GLY A 46 -1.21 -1.65 2.23
CA GLY A 46 -2.51 -1.64 1.56
C GLY A 46 -2.38 -1.38 0.06
N LEU A 47 -1.55 -0.42 -0.35
CA LEU A 47 -1.29 -0.15 -1.77
C LEU A 47 -0.71 -1.37 -2.49
N LEU A 48 0.21 -2.10 -1.87
CA LEU A 48 0.80 -3.30 -2.47
C LEU A 48 -0.24 -4.42 -2.65
N HIS A 49 -1.17 -4.58 -1.71
CA HIS A 49 -2.31 -5.48 -1.88
C HIS A 49 -3.19 -5.08 -3.07
N LEU A 50 -3.49 -3.79 -3.24
CA LEU A 50 -4.23 -3.31 -4.41
C LEU A 50 -3.49 -3.55 -5.74
N LEU A 51 -2.15 -3.64 -5.69
CA LEU A 51 -1.30 -3.98 -6.84
C LEU A 51 -1.11 -5.50 -7.04
N GLY A 52 -1.75 -6.35 -6.23
CA GLY A 52 -1.74 -7.81 -6.37
C GLY A 52 -0.61 -8.54 -5.64
N TYR A 53 0.18 -7.84 -4.82
CA TYR A 53 1.11 -8.49 -3.90
C TYR A 53 0.32 -9.12 -2.74
N ASP A 54 0.73 -10.31 -2.31
CA ASP A 54 0.08 -11.00 -1.21
C ASP A 54 1.14 -11.76 -0.40
N HIS A 55 1.25 -11.47 0.89
CA HIS A 55 2.24 -12.09 1.75
C HIS A 55 1.73 -13.34 2.48
N GLU A 56 0.47 -13.72 2.31
CA GLU A 56 -0.14 -14.89 2.95
C GLU A 56 -0.09 -16.14 2.06
N ARG A 57 0.12 -15.97 0.74
CA ARG A 57 0.16 -17.08 -0.23
C ARG A 57 1.37 -18.00 -0.08
N SER A 58 2.57 -17.43 0.06
CA SER A 58 3.81 -18.22 0.18
C SER A 58 4.95 -17.43 0.84
N PRO A 59 5.98 -18.12 1.37
CA PRO A 59 7.18 -17.47 1.89
C PRO A 59 7.91 -16.59 0.85
N GLU A 60 7.91 -17.01 -0.41
CA GLU A 60 8.54 -16.30 -1.51
C GLU A 60 7.81 -14.99 -1.81
N GLU A 61 6.48 -15.03 -1.87
CA GLU A 61 5.69 -13.82 -2.11
C GLU A 61 5.73 -12.86 -0.92
N ALA A 62 5.71 -13.41 0.30
CA ALA A 62 5.89 -12.62 1.50
C ALA A 62 7.24 -11.89 1.50
N ARG A 63 8.30 -12.54 1.00
CA ARG A 63 9.61 -11.91 0.84
C ARG A 63 9.58 -10.82 -0.22
N ALA A 64 8.98 -11.08 -1.39
CA ALA A 64 8.87 -10.10 -2.48
C ALA A 64 8.10 -8.85 -2.02
N MET A 65 6.97 -9.03 -1.31
CA MET A 65 6.19 -7.92 -0.77
C MET A 65 7.00 -7.11 0.26
N ARG A 66 7.69 -7.76 1.21
CA ARG A 66 8.54 -7.06 2.20
C ARG A 66 9.69 -6.27 1.58
N GLU A 67 10.31 -6.80 0.53
CA GLU A 67 11.34 -6.08 -0.22
C GLU A 67 10.75 -4.83 -0.90
N ARG A 68 9.53 -4.95 -1.44
CA ARG A 68 8.83 -3.83 -2.07
C ARG A 68 8.37 -2.76 -1.06
N GLU A 69 7.88 -3.17 0.10
CA GLU A 69 7.53 -2.27 1.21
C GLU A 69 8.72 -1.41 1.61
N ARG A 70 9.88 -2.05 1.84
CA ARG A 70 11.12 -1.36 2.24
C ARG A 70 11.54 -0.35 1.19
N TRP A 71 11.56 -0.76 -0.08
CA TRP A 71 11.93 0.11 -1.20
C TRP A 71 11.03 1.34 -1.34
N LEU A 72 9.72 1.19 -1.12
CA LEU A 72 8.76 2.29 -1.17
C LEU A 72 8.94 3.24 0.02
N LEU A 73 9.07 2.69 1.23
CA LEU A 73 9.23 3.47 2.47
C LEU A 73 10.51 4.33 2.45
N GLU A 74 11.61 3.81 1.92
CA GLU A 74 12.86 4.55 1.73
C GLU A 74 12.68 5.76 0.80
N ARG A 75 11.84 5.63 -0.24
CA ARG A 75 11.61 6.69 -1.23
C ARG A 75 10.68 7.79 -0.76
N ILE A 76 9.73 7.47 0.12
CA ILE A 76 8.79 8.47 0.66
C ILE A 76 9.30 9.14 1.94
N GLY A 77 10.57 8.91 2.31
CA GLY A 77 11.23 9.64 3.39
C GLY A 77 10.97 9.07 4.79
N ASN A 78 10.78 7.75 4.93
CA ASN A 78 10.69 7.08 6.22
C ASN A 78 12.09 6.96 6.88
N ARG A 79 12.62 8.10 7.35
CA ARG A 79 13.79 8.20 8.25
C ARG A 79 13.35 8.48 9.67
#